data_AF-A0A958IUG2-F1
#
_entry.id   AF-A0A958IUG2-F1
#
_cell.length_a   1.000
_cell.length_b   1.000
_cell.length_c   1.000
_cell.angle_alpha   90.00
_cell.angle_beta   90.00
_cell.angle_gamma   90.00
#
_symmetry.space_group_name_H-M   'P 1'
#
loop_
_entity.id
_entity.type
_entity.pdbx_description
1 polymer ?
#
loop_
_entity_poly.entity_id
_entity_poly.type
_entity_poly.pdbx_seq_one_letter_code
_entity_poly.pdbx_strand_id
1 'polypeptide(L)'
;MKSLYHARQSKKAIFNLLLFSCLLFLVTLGMAQNPPTENGPLEVVRIIDPDNGPGTDYTSLQDFADTEKRNLVSANEIAVALCRSSNGTPDGPAQFYDWVTDTACYVKIIADTDHRASARWDDNKYRIIEHTTLNSECIDIEIDNIVIDGIQMRLTGSGGNNDVLDPDAGDKFIIRNCYVWLDLSSGSGSGIDPKSAVEIYNCIFRESQGIGVAVRAKPGAEVCAYNNTFVGWERAFETEGVVTAV
;
A
#
# COMPACT_ATOMS: atom_id res chain seq x y z
N MET A 1 47.19 68.78 -5.18
CA MET A 1 45.74 68.51 -5.36
C MET A 1 45.42 67.41 -6.40
N LYS A 2 46.05 67.38 -7.59
CA LYS A 2 45.78 66.35 -8.64
C LYS A 2 46.10 64.90 -8.23
N SER A 3 47.15 64.65 -7.46
CA SER A 3 47.55 63.29 -7.01
C SER A 3 46.49 62.61 -6.10
N LEU A 4 45.89 63.37 -5.18
CA LEU A 4 44.83 62.88 -4.29
C LEU A 4 43.51 62.58 -5.04
N TYR A 5 43.27 63.25 -6.16
CA TYR A 5 42.09 63.03 -6.99
C TYR A 5 42.16 61.68 -7.73
N HIS A 6 43.31 61.34 -8.30
CA HIS A 6 43.50 60.04 -8.98
C HIS A 6 43.45 58.85 -8.02
N ALA A 7 44.01 58.98 -6.82
CA ALA A 7 43.95 57.92 -5.81
C ALA A 7 42.52 57.65 -5.29
N ARG A 8 41.62 58.64 -5.33
CA ARG A 8 40.20 58.46 -4.99
C ARG A 8 39.40 57.79 -6.11
N GLN A 9 39.74 58.08 -7.37
CA GLN A 9 39.06 57.47 -8.52
C GLN A 9 39.45 55.99 -8.67
N SER A 10 40.71 55.62 -8.43
CA SER A 10 41.13 54.21 -8.51
C SER A 10 40.47 53.32 -7.45
N LYS A 11 40.30 53.83 -6.22
CA LYS A 11 39.59 53.10 -5.15
C LYS A 11 38.12 52.85 -5.46
N LYS A 12 37.43 53.81 -6.09
CA LYS A 12 36.04 53.63 -6.54
C LYS A 12 35.92 52.60 -7.66
N ALA A 13 36.85 52.61 -8.61
CA ALA A 13 36.87 51.63 -9.70
C ALA A 13 37.09 50.20 -9.19
N ILE A 14 38.03 50.01 -8.25
CA ILE A 14 38.30 48.70 -7.63
C ILE A 14 37.11 48.22 -6.79
N PHE A 15 36.48 49.12 -6.03
CA PHE A 15 35.30 48.78 -5.24
C PHE A 15 34.11 48.36 -6.12
N ASN A 16 33.85 49.08 -7.22
CA ASN A 16 32.79 48.73 -8.15
C ASN A 16 33.08 47.41 -8.88
N LEU A 17 34.34 47.13 -9.24
CA LEU A 17 34.73 45.87 -9.88
C LEU A 17 34.55 44.67 -8.94
N LEU A 18 34.90 44.84 -7.65
CA LEU A 18 34.67 43.81 -6.62
C LEU A 18 33.18 43.60 -6.35
N LEU A 19 32.39 44.68 -6.30
CA LEU A 19 30.94 44.60 -6.11
C LEU A 19 30.27 43.87 -7.29
N PHE A 20 30.71 44.15 -8.52
CA PHE A 20 30.19 43.50 -9.73
C PHE A 20 30.60 42.02 -9.80
N SER A 21 31.83 41.70 -9.39
CA SER A 21 32.33 40.31 -9.29
C SER A 21 31.55 39.50 -8.26
N CYS A 22 31.29 40.04 -7.06
CA CYS A 22 30.47 39.38 -6.05
C CYS A 22 29.01 39.20 -6.50
N LEU A 23 28.44 40.18 -7.21
CA LEU A 23 27.09 40.07 -7.76
C LEU A 23 27.01 38.98 -8.83
N LEU A 24 28.02 38.89 -9.70
CA LEU A 24 28.09 37.85 -10.73
C LEU A 24 28.27 36.45 -10.12
N PHE A 25 29.08 36.34 -9.06
CA PHE A 25 29.30 35.09 -8.33
C PHE A 25 28.03 34.60 -7.61
N LEU A 26 27.24 35.52 -7.04
CA LEU A 26 25.94 35.22 -6.42
C LEU A 26 24.89 34.79 -7.45
N VAL A 27 24.88 35.39 -8.65
CA VAL A 27 23.98 34.98 -9.74
C VAL A 27 24.34 33.58 -10.26
N THR A 28 25.61 33.21 -10.30
CA THR A 28 26.03 31.86 -10.69
C THR A 28 25.77 30.80 -9.61
N LEU A 29 25.86 31.15 -8.33
CA LEU A 29 25.53 30.22 -7.23
C LEU A 29 24.01 30.00 -7.08
N GLY A 30 23.21 31.01 -7.42
CA GLY A 30 21.74 30.92 -7.40
C GLY A 30 21.12 30.07 -8.52
N MET A 31 21.88 29.75 -9.57
CA MET A 31 21.43 28.88 -10.68
C MET A 31 21.88 27.42 -10.52
N ALA A 32 22.64 27.10 -9.47
CA ALA A 32 23.09 25.75 -9.13
C ALA A 32 22.33 25.16 -7.92
N GLN A 33 21.20 25.77 -7.53
CA GLN A 33 20.22 25.03 -6.74
C GLN A 33 19.51 24.11 -7.72
N ASN A 34 19.91 22.83 -7.69
CA ASN A 34 19.10 21.77 -8.26
C ASN A 34 17.65 22.03 -7.85
N PRO A 35 16.70 22.17 -8.77
CA PRO A 35 15.31 22.20 -8.37
C PRO A 35 15.07 20.92 -7.56
N PRO A 36 14.24 20.96 -6.49
CA PRO A 36 13.68 19.73 -5.98
C PRO A 36 13.14 18.98 -7.21
N THR A 37 13.51 17.72 -7.39
CA THR A 37 12.77 16.87 -8.32
C THR A 37 11.35 16.78 -7.77
N GLU A 38 10.52 17.74 -8.18
CA GLU A 38 9.19 18.06 -7.66
C GLU A 38 8.12 17.10 -8.19
N ASN A 39 8.53 15.92 -8.66
CA ASN A 39 7.62 14.88 -9.06
C ASN A 39 7.71 13.83 -7.96
N GLY A 40 6.63 13.71 -7.17
CA GLY A 40 6.46 12.57 -6.27
C GLY A 40 6.58 11.24 -7.03
N PRO A 41 6.56 10.12 -6.31
CA PRO A 41 6.72 8.80 -6.92
C PRO A 41 5.75 8.58 -8.09
N LEU A 42 6.23 7.98 -9.18
CA LEU A 42 5.42 7.67 -10.35
C LEU A 42 4.52 6.46 -10.04
N GLU A 43 3.21 6.57 -10.27
CA GLU A 43 2.33 5.40 -10.23
C GLU A 43 2.50 4.56 -11.50
N VAL A 44 2.99 3.34 -11.32
CA VAL A 44 3.13 2.34 -12.39
C VAL A 44 1.95 1.38 -12.29
N VAL A 45 0.95 1.60 -13.14
CA VAL A 45 -0.30 0.83 -13.14
C VAL A 45 -0.17 -0.41 -14.02
N ARG A 46 -0.68 -1.52 -13.50
CA ARG A 46 -0.85 -2.81 -14.19
C ARG A 46 -2.26 -3.33 -14.01
N ILE A 47 -2.89 -3.75 -15.09
CA ILE A 47 -4.24 -4.31 -15.08
C ILE A 47 -4.17 -5.80 -14.78
N ILE A 48 -4.81 -6.19 -13.68
CA ILE A 48 -4.95 -7.59 -13.27
C ILE A 48 -6.36 -8.06 -13.63
N ASP A 49 -6.45 -9.13 -14.43
CA ASP A 49 -7.73 -9.68 -14.86
C ASP A 49 -7.64 -11.20 -15.07
N PRO A 50 -8.20 -12.01 -14.16
CA PRO A 50 -8.24 -13.47 -14.28
C PRO A 50 -8.89 -13.98 -15.57
N ASP A 51 -9.75 -13.16 -16.18
CA ASP A 51 -10.44 -13.50 -17.43
C ASP A 51 -9.63 -13.16 -18.68
N ASN A 52 -8.42 -12.60 -18.53
CA ASN A 52 -7.57 -12.13 -19.61
C ASN A 52 -8.31 -11.20 -20.60
N GLY A 53 -9.08 -10.25 -20.05
CA GLY A 53 -9.81 -9.26 -20.84
C GLY A 53 -8.92 -8.32 -21.66
N PRO A 54 -9.50 -7.47 -22.53
CA PRO A 54 -8.73 -6.53 -23.35
C PRO A 54 -7.90 -5.53 -22.52
N GLY A 55 -6.60 -5.47 -22.76
CA GLY A 55 -5.69 -4.56 -22.04
C GLY A 55 -5.19 -5.10 -20.70
N THR A 56 -5.38 -6.39 -20.43
CA THR A 56 -4.80 -7.06 -19.27
C THR A 56 -3.28 -7.16 -19.38
N ASP A 57 -2.58 -6.80 -18.30
CA ASP A 57 -1.13 -6.98 -18.18
C ASP A 57 -0.80 -8.33 -17.52
N TYR A 58 -1.59 -8.73 -16.51
CA TYR A 58 -1.43 -10.00 -15.79
C TYR A 58 -2.76 -10.72 -15.58
N THR A 59 -2.74 -12.04 -15.68
CA THR A 59 -3.90 -12.90 -15.45
C THR A 59 -4.09 -13.32 -14.00
N SER A 60 -3.20 -12.92 -13.08
CA SER A 60 -3.38 -13.14 -11.66
C SER A 60 -2.62 -12.08 -10.86
N LEU A 61 -3.08 -11.83 -9.63
CA LEU A 61 -2.37 -10.95 -8.70
C LEU A 61 -1.01 -11.52 -8.29
N GLN A 62 -0.89 -12.85 -8.19
CA GLN A 62 0.38 -13.53 -7.93
C GLN A 62 1.40 -13.28 -9.05
N ASP A 63 0.99 -13.37 -10.34
CA ASP A 63 1.89 -13.12 -11.47
C ASP A 63 2.43 -11.68 -11.45
N PHE A 64 1.58 -10.71 -11.07
CA PHE A 64 2.01 -9.32 -10.83
C PHE A 64 3.01 -9.25 -9.68
N ALA A 65 2.69 -9.86 -8.53
CA ALA A 65 3.54 -9.82 -7.35
C ALA A 65 4.94 -10.39 -7.64
N ASP A 66 5.03 -11.49 -8.39
CA ASP A 66 6.30 -12.13 -8.74
C ASP A 66 7.08 -11.40 -9.84
N THR A 67 6.40 -10.81 -10.81
CA THR A 67 7.05 -10.18 -11.96
C THR A 67 7.51 -8.75 -11.65
N GLU A 68 6.70 -7.99 -10.90
CA GLU A 68 6.96 -6.58 -10.67
C GLU A 68 7.80 -6.33 -9.40
N LYS A 69 8.09 -7.35 -8.58
CA LYS A 69 8.90 -7.19 -7.35
C LYS A 69 10.27 -6.59 -7.61
N ARG A 70 10.55 -5.48 -6.93
CA ARG A 70 11.81 -4.72 -7.02
C ARG A 70 11.93 -3.71 -5.88
N ASN A 71 13.01 -2.91 -5.91
CA ASN A 71 13.17 -1.76 -5.04
C ASN A 71 12.43 -0.53 -5.60
N LEU A 72 11.25 -0.24 -5.04
CA LEU A 72 10.39 0.87 -5.45
C LEU A 72 10.95 2.23 -5.02
N VAL A 73 11.69 2.28 -3.91
CA VAL A 73 12.35 3.50 -3.40
C VAL A 73 13.40 4.01 -4.40
N SER A 74 14.26 3.12 -4.89
CA SER A 74 15.29 3.46 -5.86
C SER A 74 14.72 3.80 -7.24
N ALA A 75 13.58 3.20 -7.58
CA ALA A 75 12.84 3.51 -8.80
C ALA A 75 12.02 4.82 -8.67
N ASN A 76 11.77 5.31 -7.46
CA ASN A 76 10.84 6.39 -7.16
C ASN A 76 9.44 6.12 -7.74
N GLU A 77 8.89 4.94 -7.44
CA GLU A 77 7.65 4.42 -8.00
C GLU A 77 6.66 3.94 -6.93
N ILE A 78 5.38 3.99 -7.26
CA ILE A 78 4.32 3.24 -6.57
C ILE A 78 3.83 2.18 -7.55
N ALA A 79 3.92 0.90 -7.18
CA ALA A 79 3.40 -0.19 -8.01
C ALA A 79 1.90 -0.36 -7.75
N VAL A 80 1.08 -0.28 -8.80
CA VAL A 80 -0.38 -0.34 -8.69
C VAL A 80 -0.93 -1.53 -9.45
N ALA A 81 -1.45 -2.53 -8.72
CA ALA A 81 -2.33 -3.56 -9.25
C ALA A 81 -3.77 -3.01 -9.33
N LEU A 82 -4.22 -2.70 -10.54
CA LEU A 82 -5.59 -2.31 -10.84
C LEU A 82 -6.40 -3.57 -11.21
N CYS A 83 -7.16 -4.06 -10.25
CA CYS A 83 -7.80 -5.37 -10.31
C CYS A 83 -9.23 -5.29 -10.86
N ARG A 84 -9.54 -6.12 -11.85
CA ARG A 84 -10.88 -6.26 -12.45
C ARG A 84 -11.16 -7.70 -12.83
N SER A 85 -12.40 -8.02 -13.15
CA SER A 85 -12.77 -9.35 -13.64
C SER A 85 -13.76 -9.19 -14.80
N SER A 86 -13.30 -9.46 -16.02
CA SER A 86 -14.12 -9.21 -17.22
C SER A 86 -15.31 -10.16 -17.37
N ASN A 87 -15.24 -11.38 -16.81
CA ASN A 87 -16.32 -12.38 -16.86
C ASN A 87 -16.64 -13.02 -15.50
N GLY A 88 -16.18 -12.43 -14.41
CA GLY A 88 -16.45 -12.93 -13.07
C GLY A 88 -15.61 -14.15 -12.67
N THR A 89 -14.47 -14.44 -13.31
CA THR A 89 -13.55 -15.47 -12.81
C THR A 89 -12.85 -14.95 -11.53
N PRO A 90 -12.86 -15.72 -10.43
CA PRO A 90 -12.11 -15.34 -9.23
C PRO A 90 -10.61 -15.43 -9.50
N ASP A 91 -9.84 -14.54 -8.88
CA ASP A 91 -8.39 -14.67 -8.77
C ASP A 91 -8.03 -15.65 -7.64
N GLY A 92 -6.79 -16.16 -7.69
CA GLY A 92 -6.21 -17.01 -6.67
C GLY A 92 -5.47 -16.22 -5.58
N PRO A 93 -4.93 -16.92 -4.57
CA PRO A 93 -4.17 -16.30 -3.49
C PRO A 93 -2.91 -15.60 -4.03
N ALA A 94 -2.44 -14.58 -3.32
CA ALA A 94 -1.24 -13.83 -3.68
C ALA A 94 -0.28 -13.59 -2.50
N GLN A 95 1.01 -13.60 -2.79
CA GLN A 95 2.09 -13.40 -1.83
C GLN A 95 2.91 -12.16 -2.20
N PHE A 96 3.07 -11.24 -1.26
CA PHE A 96 3.85 -10.02 -1.44
C PHE A 96 5.10 -10.04 -0.56
N TYR A 97 6.19 -10.56 -1.13
CA TYR A 97 7.49 -10.72 -0.46
C TYR A 97 8.62 -10.06 -1.26
N ASP A 98 9.73 -9.75 -0.57
CA ASP A 98 10.98 -9.26 -1.17
C ASP A 98 10.89 -7.92 -1.95
N TRP A 99 9.89 -7.10 -1.67
CA TRP A 99 9.83 -5.71 -2.16
C TRP A 99 10.62 -4.78 -1.24
N VAL A 100 11.19 -3.70 -1.79
CA VAL A 100 11.73 -2.61 -0.97
C VAL A 100 10.87 -1.38 -1.16
N THR A 101 10.18 -0.98 -0.09
CA THR A 101 9.17 0.08 -0.05
C THR A 101 9.50 1.10 1.04
N ASP A 102 8.82 2.25 1.01
CA ASP A 102 8.76 3.20 2.11
C ASP A 102 7.40 3.94 2.11
N THR A 103 7.24 4.94 2.98
CA THR A 103 6.01 5.73 3.10
C THR A 103 5.63 6.53 1.84
N ALA A 104 6.55 6.71 0.89
CA ALA A 104 6.32 7.40 -0.38
C ALA A 104 6.21 6.43 -1.57
N CYS A 105 7.02 5.37 -1.60
CA CYS A 105 7.15 4.39 -2.68
C CYS A 105 6.68 3.00 -2.20
N TYR A 106 5.47 2.58 -2.60
CA TYR A 106 4.79 1.44 -2.01
C TYR A 106 3.93 0.67 -3.01
N VAL A 107 3.33 -0.44 -2.58
CA VAL A 107 2.41 -1.24 -3.39
C VAL A 107 0.96 -0.84 -3.11
N LYS A 108 0.15 -0.73 -4.17
CA LYS A 108 -1.31 -0.55 -4.11
C LYS A 108 -1.99 -1.71 -4.80
N ILE A 109 -2.92 -2.35 -4.11
CA ILE A 109 -3.84 -3.35 -4.66
C ILE A 109 -5.23 -2.73 -4.61
N ILE A 110 -5.75 -2.32 -5.76
CA ILE A 110 -7.02 -1.57 -5.83
C ILE A 110 -7.96 -2.21 -6.83
N ALA A 111 -9.24 -2.31 -6.47
CA ALA A 111 -10.24 -2.67 -7.46
C ALA A 111 -10.45 -1.51 -8.45
N ASP A 112 -10.62 -1.86 -9.72
CA ASP A 112 -11.18 -0.95 -10.72
C ASP A 112 -12.57 -0.46 -10.27
N THR A 113 -12.96 0.75 -10.70
CA THR A 113 -14.20 1.42 -10.26
C THR A 113 -15.42 0.52 -10.42
N ASP A 114 -15.53 -0.17 -11.55
CA ASP A 114 -16.69 -1.03 -11.84
C ASP A 114 -16.57 -2.42 -11.21
N HIS A 115 -15.41 -2.76 -10.63
CA HIS A 115 -15.11 -4.05 -10.01
C HIS A 115 -14.89 -3.95 -8.50
N ARG A 116 -15.12 -2.78 -7.91
CA ARG A 116 -15.02 -2.54 -6.47
C ARG A 116 -16.03 -3.37 -5.67
N ALA A 117 -15.57 -3.88 -4.54
CA ALA A 117 -16.40 -4.48 -3.51
C ALA A 117 -17.58 -3.58 -3.14
N SER A 118 -18.73 -4.21 -2.89
CA SER A 118 -19.97 -3.54 -2.53
C SER A 118 -20.43 -3.94 -1.12
N ALA A 119 -21.62 -3.50 -0.71
CA ALA A 119 -22.22 -3.91 0.57
C ALA A 119 -22.47 -5.43 0.68
N ARG A 120 -22.41 -6.16 -0.44
CA ARG A 120 -22.60 -7.60 -0.54
C ARG A 120 -21.56 -8.20 -1.47
N TRP A 121 -21.28 -9.49 -1.26
CA TRP A 121 -20.53 -10.30 -2.21
C TRP A 121 -21.22 -10.28 -3.59
N ASP A 122 -20.42 -10.10 -4.63
CA ASP A 122 -20.87 -10.10 -6.03
C ASP A 122 -19.85 -10.84 -6.90
N ASP A 123 -20.28 -11.94 -7.52
CA ASP A 123 -19.44 -12.76 -8.39
C ASP A 123 -19.09 -12.09 -9.73
N ASN A 124 -19.62 -10.90 -10.02
CA ASN A 124 -19.22 -10.09 -11.17
C ASN A 124 -18.12 -9.05 -10.83
N LYS A 125 -17.72 -8.96 -9.57
CA LYS A 125 -16.64 -8.06 -9.10
C LYS A 125 -15.33 -8.82 -9.02
N TYR A 126 -14.22 -8.07 -9.02
CA TYR A 126 -12.92 -8.68 -8.77
C TYR A 126 -12.92 -9.26 -7.35
N ARG A 127 -12.44 -10.49 -7.24
CA ARG A 127 -12.40 -11.21 -5.98
C ARG A 127 -11.26 -12.20 -5.96
N ILE A 128 -10.71 -12.39 -4.78
CA ILE A 128 -9.74 -13.44 -4.49
C ILE A 128 -10.48 -14.53 -3.71
N ILE A 129 -10.31 -15.77 -4.14
CA ILE A 129 -10.84 -16.93 -3.41
C ILE A 129 -9.71 -17.91 -3.14
N GLU A 130 -9.56 -18.28 -1.87
CA GLU A 130 -8.67 -19.35 -1.45
C GLU A 130 -9.47 -20.55 -0.92
N HIS A 131 -9.03 -21.76 -1.28
CA HIS A 131 -9.65 -23.04 -0.93
C HIS A 131 -8.62 -23.96 -0.29
N THR A 132 -8.60 -24.03 1.04
CA THR A 132 -7.54 -24.72 1.77
C THR A 132 -8.03 -25.84 2.70
N THR A 133 -7.15 -26.82 2.97
CA THR A 133 -7.28 -27.80 4.05
C THR A 133 -6.16 -27.69 5.10
N LEU A 134 -5.30 -26.69 4.95
CA LEU A 134 -4.12 -26.38 5.77
C LEU A 134 -4.12 -24.88 6.07
N ASN A 135 -3.14 -24.38 6.81
CA ASN A 135 -2.97 -22.93 6.99
C ASN A 135 -2.79 -22.24 5.63
N SER A 136 -3.57 -21.19 5.37
CA SER A 136 -3.50 -20.42 4.13
C SER A 136 -4.18 -19.05 4.29
N GLU A 137 -3.93 -18.19 3.32
CA GLU A 137 -4.35 -16.80 3.25
C GLU A 137 -4.78 -16.42 1.82
N CYS A 138 -5.72 -15.48 1.67
CA CYS A 138 -6.01 -14.92 0.35
C CYS A 138 -4.89 -13.98 -0.10
N ILE A 139 -4.36 -13.17 0.82
CA ILE A 139 -3.15 -12.39 0.58
C ILE A 139 -2.25 -12.50 1.81
N ASP A 140 -1.04 -13.03 1.56
CA ASP A 140 0.04 -13.09 2.54
C ASP A 140 1.04 -11.96 2.24
N ILE A 141 1.42 -11.19 3.26
CA ILE A 141 2.19 -9.96 3.09
C ILE A 141 3.32 -9.86 4.10
N GLU A 142 4.55 -9.93 3.59
CA GLU A 142 5.79 -9.73 4.35
C GLU A 142 6.56 -8.47 3.91
N ILE A 143 5.87 -7.49 3.30
CA ILE A 143 6.45 -6.19 2.92
C ILE A 143 5.81 -5.03 3.66
N ASP A 144 6.62 -3.99 3.90
CA ASP A 144 6.19 -2.75 4.52
C ASP A 144 5.39 -1.89 3.54
N ASN A 145 4.56 -0.98 4.07
CA ASN A 145 3.84 0.04 3.29
C ASN A 145 3.05 -0.56 2.10
N ILE A 146 1.82 -1.00 2.35
CA ILE A 146 0.91 -1.47 1.30
C ILE A 146 -0.51 -0.97 1.54
N VAL A 147 -1.22 -0.72 0.44
CA VAL A 147 -2.63 -0.32 0.47
C VAL A 147 -3.48 -1.36 -0.26
N ILE A 148 -4.52 -1.85 0.40
CA ILE A 148 -5.55 -2.71 -0.18
C ILE A 148 -6.87 -1.96 -0.14
N ASP A 149 -7.47 -1.71 -1.31
CA ASP A 149 -8.68 -0.89 -1.44
C ASP A 149 -9.73 -1.53 -2.34
N GLY A 150 -10.91 -1.82 -1.78
CA GLY A 150 -12.06 -2.19 -2.59
C GLY A 150 -12.08 -3.64 -3.07
N ILE A 151 -11.29 -4.53 -2.49
CA ILE A 151 -11.18 -5.94 -2.91
C ILE A 151 -12.21 -6.80 -2.15
N GLN A 152 -12.80 -7.79 -2.83
CA GLN A 152 -13.53 -8.88 -2.18
C GLN A 152 -12.58 -10.07 -1.97
N MET A 153 -12.50 -10.61 -0.76
CA MET A 153 -11.67 -11.76 -0.44
C MET A 153 -12.48 -12.80 0.29
N ARG A 154 -12.37 -14.06 -0.13
CA ARG A 154 -13.02 -15.17 0.55
C ARG A 154 -12.04 -16.31 0.75
N LEU A 155 -11.82 -16.68 2.00
CA LEU A 155 -11.12 -17.90 2.35
C LEU A 155 -12.12 -18.96 2.73
N THR A 156 -12.06 -20.12 2.08
CA THR A 156 -12.86 -21.29 2.45
C THR A 156 -11.95 -22.46 2.83
N GLY A 157 -12.40 -23.31 3.74
CA GLY A 157 -11.59 -24.48 4.08
C GLY A 157 -12.09 -25.36 5.21
N SER A 158 -11.25 -26.34 5.55
CA SER A 158 -11.44 -27.22 6.71
C SER A 158 -10.11 -27.45 7.43
N GLY A 159 -10.03 -27.08 8.71
CA GLY A 159 -8.83 -27.24 9.54
C GLY A 159 -7.79 -26.14 9.33
N GLY A 160 -6.73 -26.16 10.15
CA GLY A 160 -5.67 -25.14 10.14
C GLY A 160 -5.99 -23.87 10.94
N ASN A 161 -5.01 -22.97 10.96
CA ASN A 161 -5.18 -21.57 11.34
C ASN A 161 -5.17 -20.76 10.04
N ASN A 162 -6.32 -20.21 9.66
CA ASN A 162 -6.51 -19.57 8.37
C ASN A 162 -6.89 -18.11 8.54
N ASP A 163 -6.22 -17.21 7.85
CA ASP A 163 -6.50 -15.79 7.93
C ASP A 163 -6.78 -15.27 6.53
N VAL A 164 -7.90 -14.55 6.29
CA VAL A 164 -8.15 -14.03 4.93
C VAL A 164 -7.03 -13.09 4.51
N LEU A 165 -6.50 -12.31 5.47
CA LEU A 165 -5.33 -11.46 5.33
C LEU A 165 -4.42 -11.58 6.56
N ASP A 166 -3.13 -11.79 6.34
CA ASP A 166 -2.08 -11.86 7.38
C ASP A 166 -0.97 -10.81 7.13
N PRO A 167 -1.16 -9.56 7.59
CA PRO A 167 -0.11 -8.54 7.52
C PRO A 167 1.01 -8.79 8.56
N ASP A 168 2.20 -9.25 8.13
CA ASP A 168 3.32 -9.59 9.04
C ASP A 168 4.52 -8.61 8.99
N ALA A 169 4.57 -7.67 8.04
CA ALA A 169 5.72 -6.74 7.94
C ALA A 169 5.76 -5.65 9.05
N GLY A 170 6.83 -4.88 9.16
CA GLY A 170 7.10 -4.01 10.31
C GLY A 170 6.35 -2.66 10.34
N ASP A 171 6.04 -2.09 9.18
CA ASP A 171 5.51 -0.73 9.04
C ASP A 171 4.05 -0.69 8.49
N LYS A 172 3.49 0.52 8.35
CA LYS A 172 2.05 0.79 8.20
C LYS A 172 1.38 0.08 7.00
N PHE A 173 0.32 -0.67 7.31
CA PHE A 173 -0.64 -1.25 6.36
C PHE A 173 -1.93 -0.43 6.30
N ILE A 174 -2.57 -0.32 5.13
CA ILE A 174 -3.91 0.28 4.99
C ILE A 174 -4.83 -0.69 4.26
N ILE A 175 -5.91 -1.11 4.93
CA ILE A 175 -6.93 -2.00 4.38
C ILE A 175 -8.26 -1.26 4.46
N ARG A 176 -8.90 -1.03 3.32
CA ARG A 176 -10.14 -0.23 3.32
C ARG A 176 -11.14 -0.60 2.24
N ASN A 177 -12.41 -0.33 2.52
CA ASN A 177 -13.52 -0.56 1.58
C ASN A 177 -13.59 -2.00 1.06
N CYS A 178 -13.03 -2.97 1.79
CA CYS A 178 -12.95 -4.37 1.37
C CYS A 178 -14.14 -5.17 1.87
N TYR A 179 -14.44 -6.27 1.18
CA TYR A 179 -15.36 -7.30 1.64
C TYR A 179 -14.56 -8.55 2.03
N VAL A 180 -14.52 -8.85 3.31
CA VAL A 180 -13.74 -9.95 3.89
C VAL A 180 -14.69 -11.06 4.32
N TRP A 181 -14.51 -12.24 3.75
CA TRP A 181 -15.35 -13.40 4.04
C TRP A 181 -14.49 -14.61 4.42
N LEU A 182 -14.39 -14.89 5.71
CA LEU A 182 -13.86 -16.17 6.17
C LEU A 182 -15.00 -17.19 6.04
N ASP A 183 -14.84 -18.40 5.55
CA ASP A 183 -15.95 -19.36 5.39
C ASP A 183 -15.44 -20.77 5.67
N LEU A 184 -15.16 -21.01 6.94
CA LEU A 184 -14.59 -22.25 7.42
C LEU A 184 -15.69 -23.23 7.82
N SER A 185 -15.57 -24.47 7.34
CA SER A 185 -16.41 -25.58 7.77
C SER A 185 -15.97 -26.19 9.11
N SER A 186 -14.71 -25.92 9.50
CA SER A 186 -14.06 -26.30 10.76
C SER A 186 -12.69 -25.62 10.86
N GLY A 187 -12.16 -25.44 12.08
CA GLY A 187 -10.83 -24.86 12.32
C GLY A 187 -10.90 -23.55 13.10
N SER A 188 -9.77 -22.84 13.16
CA SER A 188 -9.69 -21.47 13.68
C SER A 188 -9.18 -20.54 12.59
N GLY A 189 -9.51 -19.26 12.72
CA GLY A 189 -9.07 -18.30 11.73
C GLY A 189 -9.59 -16.91 11.99
N SER A 190 -9.06 -15.96 11.22
CA SER A 190 -9.43 -14.56 11.31
C SER A 190 -9.80 -13.98 9.95
N GLY A 191 -10.67 -12.96 9.93
CA GLY A 191 -10.82 -12.14 8.74
C GLY A 191 -9.51 -11.39 8.44
N ILE A 192 -8.95 -10.71 9.43
CA ILE A 192 -7.61 -10.10 9.32
C ILE A 192 -6.86 -10.36 10.63
N ASP A 193 -5.64 -10.87 10.56
CA ASP A 193 -4.75 -11.08 11.71
C ASP A 193 -3.51 -10.18 11.62
N PRO A 194 -3.63 -8.86 11.90
CA PRO A 194 -2.46 -7.99 11.81
C PRO A 194 -1.44 -8.29 12.91
N LYS A 195 -0.22 -8.65 12.49
CA LYS A 195 0.97 -8.75 13.35
C LYS A 195 1.78 -7.45 13.36
N SER A 196 1.29 -6.42 12.67
CA SER A 196 1.95 -5.15 12.36
C SER A 196 1.06 -3.93 12.59
N ALA A 197 1.60 -2.73 12.36
CA ALA A 197 0.80 -1.51 12.42
C ALA A 197 -0.16 -1.44 11.22
N VAL A 198 -1.47 -1.32 11.46
CA VAL A 198 -2.48 -1.34 10.39
C VAL A 198 -3.63 -0.39 10.64
N GLU A 199 -4.13 0.23 9.58
CA GLU A 199 -5.44 0.89 9.55
C GLU A 199 -6.44 0.04 8.77
N ILE A 200 -7.55 -0.32 9.42
CA ILE A 200 -8.63 -1.14 8.85
C ILE A 200 -9.93 -0.34 8.92
N TYR A 201 -10.48 0.08 7.79
CA TYR A 201 -11.71 0.88 7.83
C TYR A 201 -12.64 0.74 6.63
N ASN A 202 -13.92 1.01 6.87
CA ASN A 202 -14.98 0.84 5.87
C ASN A 202 -15.04 -0.57 5.27
N CYS A 203 -14.55 -1.58 6.00
CA CYS A 203 -14.58 -2.96 5.56
C CYS A 203 -15.85 -3.66 6.06
N ILE A 204 -16.31 -4.64 5.29
CA ILE A 204 -17.41 -5.52 5.66
C ILE A 204 -16.84 -6.90 5.91
N PHE A 205 -17.02 -7.38 7.14
CA PHE A 205 -16.61 -8.69 7.57
C PHE A 205 -17.84 -9.57 7.66
N ARG A 206 -17.83 -10.69 6.94
CA ARG A 206 -18.89 -11.69 6.99
C ARG A 206 -18.31 -13.04 7.41
N GLU A 207 -18.85 -13.64 8.46
CA GLU A 207 -18.89 -15.10 8.72
C GLU A 207 -19.50 -15.36 10.10
N SER A 208 -19.80 -16.64 10.39
CA SER A 208 -20.21 -17.17 11.69
C SER A 208 -19.13 -17.82 12.56
N GLN A 209 -18.00 -18.28 12.02
CA GLN A 209 -16.93 -18.96 12.78
C GLN A 209 -15.58 -18.23 12.70
N GLY A 210 -14.89 -18.08 13.83
CA GLY A 210 -13.58 -17.44 13.91
C GLY A 210 -13.59 -16.04 14.55
N ILE A 211 -12.58 -15.23 14.23
CA ILE A 211 -12.42 -13.85 14.71
C ILE A 211 -12.50 -12.88 13.51
N GLY A 212 -13.27 -11.81 13.60
CA GLY A 212 -13.34 -10.82 12.52
C GLY A 212 -11.99 -10.15 12.28
N VAL A 213 -11.46 -9.52 13.34
CA VAL A 213 -10.08 -8.96 13.37
C VAL A 213 -9.38 -9.45 14.64
N ALA A 214 -8.29 -10.21 14.47
CA ALA A 214 -7.46 -10.72 15.56
C ALA A 214 -6.21 -9.85 15.71
N VAL A 215 -6.16 -8.97 16.69
CA VAL A 215 -5.00 -8.09 16.89
C VAL A 215 -3.93 -8.84 17.67
N ARG A 216 -3.00 -9.47 16.94
CA ARG A 216 -1.80 -10.16 17.46
C ARG A 216 -0.52 -9.38 17.15
N ALA A 217 -0.64 -8.07 17.10
CA ALA A 217 0.41 -7.16 16.68
C ALA A 217 1.66 -7.18 17.59
N LYS A 218 2.84 -7.07 16.98
CA LYS A 218 4.14 -6.98 17.68
C LYS A 218 4.16 -5.79 18.66
N PRO A 219 4.90 -5.85 19.79
CA PRO A 219 4.98 -4.74 20.73
C PRO A 219 5.36 -3.41 20.04
N GLY A 220 4.52 -2.39 20.18
CA GLY A 220 4.73 -1.07 19.58
C GLY A 220 4.00 -0.85 18.25
N ALA A 221 3.40 -1.88 17.65
CA ALA A 221 2.51 -1.73 16.51
C ALA A 221 1.18 -1.08 16.92
N GLU A 222 0.69 -0.15 16.10
CA GLU A 222 -0.60 0.51 16.29
C GLU A 222 -1.63 -0.07 15.31
N VAL A 223 -2.71 -0.64 15.85
CA VAL A 223 -3.82 -1.18 15.06
C VAL A 223 -5.05 -0.30 15.26
N CYS A 224 -5.46 0.37 14.19
CA CYS A 224 -6.61 1.25 14.13
C CYS A 224 -7.72 0.60 13.31
N ALA A 225 -8.84 0.23 13.93
CA ALA A 225 -9.97 -0.35 13.23
C ALA A 225 -11.27 0.45 13.48
N TYR A 226 -11.81 1.10 12.45
CA TYR A 226 -12.97 1.99 12.57
C TYR A 226 -13.92 1.90 11.38
N ASN A 227 -15.20 2.23 11.56
CA ASN A 227 -16.23 2.19 10.50
C ASN A 227 -16.36 0.83 9.79
N ASN A 228 -16.08 -0.26 10.49
CA ASN A 228 -16.21 -1.61 9.96
C ASN A 228 -17.59 -2.20 10.30
N THR A 229 -18.13 -3.04 9.42
CA THR A 229 -19.39 -3.75 9.63
C THR A 229 -19.13 -5.24 9.80
N PHE A 230 -19.55 -5.83 10.91
CA PHE A 230 -19.42 -7.27 11.17
C PHE A 230 -20.79 -7.93 11.08
N VAL A 231 -20.92 -8.92 10.20
CA VAL A 231 -22.16 -9.65 9.95
C VAL A 231 -21.94 -11.13 10.26
N GLY A 232 -22.63 -11.63 11.28
CA GLY A 232 -22.66 -13.06 11.63
C GLY A 232 -21.62 -13.51 12.66
N TRP A 233 -20.64 -12.69 13.02
CA TRP A 233 -19.45 -13.15 13.76
C TRP A 233 -19.73 -13.54 15.22
N GLU A 234 -19.14 -14.65 15.64
CA GLU A 234 -19.03 -15.03 17.07
C GLU A 234 -18.16 -14.04 17.85
N ARG A 235 -17.02 -13.64 17.27
CA ARG A 235 -16.09 -12.67 17.84
C ARG A 235 -15.68 -11.66 16.76
N ALA A 236 -16.19 -10.43 16.85
CA ALA A 236 -15.83 -9.39 15.89
C ALA A 236 -14.37 -8.94 16.04
N PHE A 237 -13.90 -8.81 17.28
CA PHE A 237 -12.54 -8.36 17.61
C PHE A 237 -11.96 -9.19 18.76
N GLU A 238 -10.69 -9.56 18.61
CA GLU A 238 -9.87 -10.16 19.68
C GLU A 238 -8.53 -9.42 19.76
N THR A 239 -7.97 -9.28 20.96
CA THR A 239 -6.73 -8.54 21.16
C THR A 239 -5.83 -9.31 22.10
N GLU A 240 -4.61 -9.64 21.67
CA GLU A 240 -3.56 -10.18 22.54
C GLU A 240 -2.55 -9.09 22.97
N GLY A 241 -2.80 -7.83 22.59
CA GLY A 241 -1.96 -6.65 22.88
C GLY A 241 -2.74 -5.36 23.19
N VAL A 242 -2.04 -4.21 23.24
CA VAL A 242 -2.63 -2.89 23.53
C VAL A 242 -3.34 -2.36 22.29
N VAL A 243 -4.67 -2.22 22.34
CA VAL A 243 -5.47 -1.59 21.28
C VAL A 243 -5.92 -0.21 21.71
N THR A 244 -5.62 0.79 20.89
CA THR A 244 -6.22 2.12 21.00
C THR A 244 -7.46 2.14 20.12
N ALA A 245 -8.65 1.99 20.72
CA ALA A 245 -9.89 2.22 20.01
C ALA A 245 -10.05 3.74 19.78
N VAL A 246 -10.19 4.16 18.53
CA VAL A 246 -10.40 5.56 18.12
C VAL A 246 -11.74 5.71 17.42
#